data_AF-A0A935F812-F1
#
_entry.id   AF-A0A935F812-F1
#
_cell.length_a   1.000
_cell.length_b   1.000
_cell.length_c   1.000
_cell.angle_alpha   90.00
_cell.angle_beta   90.00
_cell.angle_gamma   90.00
#
_symmetry.space_group_name_H-M   'P 1'
#
loop_
_entity.id
_entity.type
_entity.pdbx_description
1 polymer ?
#
loop_
_entity_poly.entity_id
_entity_poly.type
_entity_poly.pdbx_seq_one_letter_code
_entity_poly.pdbx_strand_id
1 'polypeptide(L)'
;MTFRFFVFFLLTGLSFNLAGQNNNDSLFVFVGQKVWCKPIKNYIKSDSNSIVIHPNYKVKYKVIQNVYGTLKRKTIKFNVNDHYGAPAFSKTSYALLFVYQQNGKLHHVSNQYFDVNKTTTGRWASCGNPFRFEANKDSIKTSINVVKLDFAQPVTYKIDPSKDITTINYHFPEPYFKVEGHVATGLMGCYVEDLFIVKKEGILKELGYFR
;
A
#
# COMPACT_ATOMS: atom_id res chain seq x y z
N MET A 1 9.94 76.88 0.66
CA MET A 1 9.31 76.08 1.71
C MET A 1 8.14 75.34 1.11
N THR A 2 8.36 74.11 0.64
CA THR A 2 7.30 73.20 0.16
C THR A 2 7.83 71.76 0.23
N PHE A 3 7.04 70.93 0.90
CA PHE A 3 7.39 69.62 1.45
C PHE A 3 7.63 68.55 0.37
N ARG A 4 8.75 67.82 0.48
CA ARG A 4 8.94 66.54 -0.20
C ARG A 4 8.26 65.44 0.63
N PHE A 5 7.14 64.91 0.16
CA PHE A 5 6.54 63.69 0.70
C PHE A 5 7.36 62.48 0.26
N PHE A 6 8.12 61.89 1.18
CA PHE A 6 8.63 60.53 1.05
C PHE A 6 7.53 59.58 1.55
N VAL A 7 6.82 58.93 0.63
CA VAL A 7 5.94 57.81 0.97
C VAL A 7 6.83 56.58 1.13
N PHE A 8 7.12 56.21 2.37
CA PHE A 8 7.75 54.93 2.70
C PHE A 8 6.66 53.84 2.62
N PHE A 9 6.60 53.12 1.50
CA PHE A 9 5.83 51.87 1.45
C PHE A 9 6.62 50.80 2.22
N LEU A 10 6.23 50.58 3.47
CA LEU A 10 6.69 49.44 4.26
C LEU A 10 6.03 48.18 3.67
N LEU A 11 6.71 47.52 2.73
CA LEU A 11 6.34 46.18 2.28
C LEU A 11 6.55 45.24 3.48
N THR A 12 5.49 45.00 4.25
CA THR A 12 5.47 43.91 5.21
C THR A 12 5.39 42.61 4.39
N GLY A 13 6.56 42.04 4.13
CA GLY A 13 6.64 40.67 3.66
C GLY A 13 6.05 39.77 4.74
N LEU A 14 4.76 39.44 4.62
CA LEU A 14 4.21 38.24 5.24
C LEU A 14 4.94 37.07 4.59
N SER A 15 6.05 36.67 5.19
CA SER A 15 6.62 35.36 4.98
C SER A 15 5.59 34.37 5.52
N PHE A 16 4.71 33.89 4.64
CA PHE A 16 4.09 32.60 4.87
C PHE A 16 5.24 31.63 5.06
N ASN A 17 5.49 31.25 6.31
CA ASN A 17 6.12 29.98 6.61
C ASN A 17 5.13 28.91 6.09
N LEU A 18 5.10 28.74 4.77
CA LEU A 18 4.98 27.41 4.20
C LEU A 18 6.04 26.63 4.96
N ALA A 19 5.61 25.78 5.88
CA ALA A 19 6.41 24.68 6.35
C ALA A 19 6.70 23.85 5.10
N GLY A 20 7.69 24.30 4.32
CA GLY A 20 8.32 23.56 3.27
C GLY A 20 8.94 22.37 3.97
N GLN A 21 8.22 21.26 3.95
CA GLN A 21 8.66 20.00 4.52
C GLN A 21 9.87 19.55 3.72
N ASN A 22 11.04 20.01 4.13
CA ASN A 22 12.32 19.58 3.59
C ASN A 22 12.67 18.28 4.29
N ASN A 23 12.29 17.17 3.66
CA ASN A 23 13.08 15.96 3.47
C ASN A 23 12.19 14.96 2.72
N ASN A 24 12.80 14.09 1.92
CA ASN A 24 12.19 12.82 1.51
C ASN A 24 11.81 12.02 2.77
N ASP A 25 10.73 12.37 3.48
CA ASP A 25 10.31 11.73 4.72
C ASP A 25 9.72 10.35 4.42
N SER A 26 10.67 9.46 4.14
CA SER A 26 10.81 8.06 4.48
C SER A 26 9.61 7.16 4.24
N LEU A 27 9.15 7.15 2.98
CA LEU A 27 8.52 5.96 2.43
C LEU A 27 9.51 4.78 2.52
N PHE A 28 9.04 3.67 3.08
CA PHE A 28 9.70 2.38 3.07
C PHE A 28 8.78 1.35 2.42
N VAL A 29 9.36 0.52 1.56
CA VAL A 29 8.67 -0.58 0.92
C VAL A 29 9.42 -1.85 1.24
N PHE A 30 8.72 -2.86 1.75
CA PHE A 30 9.38 -4.09 2.18
C PHE A 30 8.42 -5.28 2.08
N VAL A 31 8.99 -6.46 1.83
CA VAL A 31 8.29 -7.73 2.04
C VAL A 31 8.26 -8.00 3.53
N GLY A 32 7.06 -8.13 4.07
CA GLY A 32 6.83 -8.41 5.48
C GLY A 32 6.18 -9.76 5.70
N GLN A 33 6.58 -10.44 6.78
CA GLN A 33 5.84 -11.59 7.32
C GLN A 33 4.94 -11.14 8.47
N LYS A 34 3.64 -11.42 8.38
CA LYS A 34 2.67 -11.12 9.42
C LYS A 34 3.05 -11.86 10.71
N VAL A 35 3.15 -11.12 11.81
CA VAL A 35 3.28 -11.70 13.16
C VAL A 35 1.92 -11.73 13.83
N TRP A 36 1.19 -10.61 13.79
CA TRP A 36 -0.20 -10.52 14.23
C TRP A 36 -0.88 -9.26 13.70
N CYS A 37 -2.22 -9.32 13.63
CA CYS A 37 -3.11 -8.19 13.39
C CYS A 37 -4.24 -8.29 14.43
N LYS A 38 -4.46 -7.24 15.20
CA LYS A 38 -5.43 -7.25 16.31
C LYS A 38 -6.29 -5.99 16.28
N PRO A 39 -7.62 -6.10 16.46
CA PRO A 39 -8.45 -4.92 16.60
C PRO A 39 -8.05 -4.15 17.87
N ILE A 40 -8.08 -2.83 17.77
CA ILE A 40 -7.98 -1.90 18.89
C ILE A 40 -9.41 -1.62 19.33
N LYS A 41 -9.75 -2.00 20.56
CA LYS A 41 -11.07 -1.73 21.13
C LYS A 41 -11.16 -0.25 21.48
N ASN A 42 -11.63 0.57 20.54
CA ASN A 42 -11.99 1.96 20.79
C ASN A 42 -13.51 2.06 20.77
N TYR A 43 -14.12 2.12 21.95
CA TYR A 43 -15.54 2.44 22.09
C TYR A 43 -15.68 3.95 22.10
N ILE A 44 -16.13 4.55 21.00
CA ILE A 44 -16.56 5.95 21.02
C ILE A 44 -18.04 5.93 21.40
N LYS A 45 -18.36 6.42 22.61
CA LYS A 45 -19.74 6.78 22.96
C LYS A 45 -20.13 7.93 22.04
N SER A 46 -21.11 7.74 21.16
CA SER A 46 -21.78 8.87 20.53
C SER A 46 -22.97 9.28 21.39
N ASP A 47 -23.25 10.57 21.42
CA ASP A 47 -24.31 11.21 22.21
C ASP A 47 -25.73 10.74 21.83
N SER A 48 -25.86 9.89 20.80
CA SER A 48 -27.12 9.41 20.22
C SER A 48 -27.42 7.93 20.48
N ASN A 49 -26.84 7.32 21.52
CA ASN A 49 -27.01 5.88 21.81
C ASN A 49 -26.49 4.94 20.72
N SER A 50 -25.70 5.47 19.78
CA SER A 50 -25.03 4.72 18.72
C SER A 50 -23.53 4.58 19.04
N ILE A 51 -22.99 3.37 18.94
CA ILE A 51 -21.56 3.11 19.07
C ILE A 51 -20.96 3.14 17.67
N VAL A 52 -20.26 4.23 17.31
CA VAL A 52 -19.48 4.25 16.06
C VAL A 52 -18.14 3.57 16.34
N ILE A 53 -18.03 2.31 15.91
CA ILE A 53 -16.77 1.57 15.96
C ILE A 53 -15.98 1.94 14.69
N HIS A 54 -14.98 2.82 14.82
CA HIS A 54 -13.94 2.87 13.79
C HIS A 54 -13.01 1.66 14.00
N PRO A 55 -13.00 0.66 13.09
CA PRO A 55 -12.19 -0.52 13.29
C PRO A 55 -10.73 -0.16 13.08
N ASN A 56 -10.08 0.21 14.18
CA ASN A 56 -8.65 0.43 14.21
C ASN A 56 -7.98 -0.91 14.48
N TYR A 57 -6.87 -1.18 13.79
CA TYR A 57 -6.08 -2.39 13.99
C TYR A 57 -4.67 -2.00 14.36
N LYS A 58 -4.13 -2.72 15.33
CA LYS A 58 -2.69 -2.74 15.59
C LYS A 58 -2.11 -3.92 14.83
N VAL A 59 -1.03 -3.66 14.12
CA VAL A 59 -0.41 -4.64 13.23
C VAL A 59 1.07 -4.79 13.57
N LYS A 60 1.60 -6.02 13.49
CA LYS A 60 3.03 -6.31 13.62
C LYS A 60 3.51 -7.23 12.50
N TYR A 61 4.58 -6.83 11.85
CA TYR A 61 5.25 -7.58 10.79
C TYR A 61 6.75 -7.74 11.09
N LYS A 62 7.34 -8.86 10.67
CA LYS A 62 8.79 -9.01 10.51
C LYS A 62 9.19 -8.46 9.14
N VAL A 63 10.29 -7.72 9.07
CA VAL A 63 10.87 -7.26 7.79
C VAL A 63 11.71 -8.40 7.23
N ILE A 64 11.35 -8.88 6.04
CA ILE A 64 12.02 -9.99 5.36
C ILE A 64 12.99 -9.46 4.31
N GLN A 65 12.55 -8.51 3.49
CA GLN A 65 13.35 -7.90 2.43
C GLN A 65 12.94 -6.43 2.30
N ASN A 66 13.91 -5.51 2.36
CA ASN A 66 13.67 -4.12 1.96
C ASN A 66 13.67 -4.04 0.42
N VAL A 67 12.68 -3.34 -0.14
CA VAL A 67 12.55 -3.09 -1.58
C VAL A 67 12.85 -1.63 -1.91
N TYR A 68 12.40 -0.70 -1.05
CA TYR A 68 12.72 0.72 -1.14
C TYR A 68 12.92 1.31 0.25
N GLY A 69 13.93 2.18 0.39
CA GLY A 69 14.41 2.61 1.70
C GLY A 69 15.00 1.46 2.51
N THR A 70 15.35 1.71 3.77
CA THR A 70 15.90 0.66 4.64
C THR A 70 15.34 0.76 6.06
N LEU A 71 14.52 -0.21 6.41
CA LEU A 71 14.11 -0.44 7.79
C LEU A 71 15.18 -1.29 8.49
N LYS A 72 15.97 -0.66 9.36
CA LYS A 72 16.98 -1.37 10.18
C LYS A 72 16.36 -2.31 11.23
N ARG A 73 15.09 -2.09 11.57
CA ARG A 73 14.37 -2.89 12.57
C ARG A 73 13.88 -4.19 11.94
N LYS A 74 14.17 -5.33 12.56
CA LYS A 74 13.68 -6.66 12.13
C LYS A 74 12.15 -6.82 12.24
N THR A 75 11.50 -6.00 13.05
CA THR A 75 10.04 -5.98 13.16
C THR A 75 9.52 -4.56 13.25
N ILE A 76 8.37 -4.31 12.64
CA ILE A 76 7.67 -3.03 12.73
C ILE A 76 6.27 -3.21 13.32
N LYS A 77 5.77 -2.14 13.91
CA LYS A 77 4.40 -2.01 14.40
C LYS A 77 3.81 -0.71 13.89
N PHE A 78 2.57 -0.76 13.44
CA PHE A 78 1.82 0.41 13.00
C PHE A 78 0.32 0.19 13.24
N ASN A 79 -0.42 1.29 13.25
CA ASN A 79 -1.87 1.25 13.33
C ASN A 79 -2.45 1.43 11.93
N VAL A 80 -3.58 0.77 11.65
CA VAL A 80 -4.35 0.92 10.43
C VAL A 80 -5.79 1.19 10.80
N ASN A 81 -6.40 2.16 10.13
CA ASN A 81 -7.84 2.38 10.21
C ASN A 81 -8.45 1.76 8.96
N ASP A 82 -9.32 0.77 9.13
CA ASP A 82 -9.97 0.09 8.02
C ASP A 82 -11.47 -0.03 8.31
N HIS A 83 -12.26 0.64 7.49
CA HIS A 83 -13.71 0.76 7.69
C HIS A 83 -14.47 -0.53 7.38
N TYR A 84 -13.84 -1.51 6.71
CA TYR A 84 -14.51 -2.70 6.21
C TYR A 84 -14.05 -4.00 6.90
N GLY A 85 -13.44 -3.88 8.08
CA GLY A 85 -12.98 -5.01 8.88
C GLY A 85 -11.45 -5.14 8.89
N ALA A 86 -10.94 -6.35 9.09
CA ALA A 86 -9.49 -6.55 9.19
C ALA A 86 -8.81 -6.18 7.87
N PRO A 87 -7.66 -5.46 7.89
CA PRO A 87 -6.98 -5.02 6.68
C PRO A 87 -6.71 -6.17 5.72
N ALA A 88 -6.99 -5.97 4.44
CA ALA A 88 -6.93 -7.05 3.45
C ALA A 88 -5.54 -7.70 3.35
N PHE A 89 -4.46 -6.92 3.45
CA PHE A 89 -3.07 -7.43 3.52
C PHE A 89 -2.82 -8.36 4.72
N SER A 90 -3.65 -8.29 5.76
CA SER A 90 -3.53 -9.13 6.95
C SER A 90 -4.18 -10.50 6.79
N LYS A 91 -4.86 -10.78 5.67
CA LYS A 91 -5.43 -12.09 5.35
C LYS A 91 -4.35 -13.09 4.88
N THR A 92 -3.22 -12.60 4.38
CA THR A 92 -2.09 -13.41 3.94
C THR A 92 -0.98 -13.48 4.99
N SER A 93 -0.06 -14.42 4.84
CA SER A 93 1.12 -14.55 5.73
C SER A 93 2.22 -13.57 5.36
N TYR A 94 2.34 -13.23 4.07
CA TYR A 94 3.34 -12.33 3.55
C TYR A 94 2.70 -11.26 2.66
N ALA A 95 3.20 -10.04 2.75
CA ALA A 95 2.74 -8.91 1.96
C ALA A 95 3.90 -7.97 1.62
N LEU A 96 3.88 -7.39 0.42
CA LEU A 96 4.62 -6.18 0.09
C LEU A 96 3.86 -5.01 0.70
N LEU A 97 4.46 -4.32 1.66
CA LEU A 97 3.84 -3.24 2.40
C LEU A 97 4.53 -1.92 2.14
N PHE A 98 3.74 -0.87 2.07
CA PHE A 98 4.17 0.50 1.87
C PHE A 98 3.88 1.26 3.16
N VAL A 99 4.92 1.78 3.80
CA VAL A 99 4.79 2.52 5.05
C VAL A 99 5.57 3.82 4.98
N TYR A 100 5.09 4.87 5.62
CA TYR A 100 5.82 6.12 5.77
C TYR A 100 6.06 6.42 7.24
N GLN A 101 7.08 7.23 7.52
CA GLN A 101 7.37 7.67 8.88
C GLN A 101 6.92 9.11 9.07
N GLN A 102 6.14 9.34 10.12
CA GLN A 102 5.71 10.66 10.55
C GLN A 102 5.87 10.75 12.07
N ASN A 103 6.54 11.79 12.56
CA ASN A 103 6.77 11.99 14.01
C ASN A 103 7.36 10.76 14.72
N GLY A 104 8.31 10.08 14.07
CA GLY A 104 8.99 8.89 14.60
C GLY A 104 8.14 7.60 14.62
N LYS A 105 6.91 7.64 14.11
CA LYS A 105 5.99 6.50 14.04
C LYS A 105 5.81 6.06 12.58
N LEU A 106 5.65 4.76 12.39
CA LEU A 106 5.36 4.19 11.08
C LEU A 106 3.85 4.10 10.86
N HIS A 107 3.44 4.44 9.65
CA HIS A 107 2.06 4.47 9.20
C HIS A 107 1.95 3.72 7.87
N HIS A 108 0.87 2.96 7.68
CA HIS A 108 0.61 2.31 6.40
C HIS A 108 0.13 3.34 5.38
N VAL A 109 0.63 3.27 4.13
CA VAL A 109 0.06 4.05 3.03
C VAL A 109 -1.27 3.39 2.65
N SER A 110 -2.37 4.09 2.91
CA SER A 110 -3.74 3.55 2.80
C SER A 110 -3.97 2.77 1.49
N ASN A 111 -4.47 1.53 1.62
CA ASN A 111 -4.75 0.59 0.53
C ASN A 111 -3.55 0.20 -0.35
N GLN A 112 -2.32 0.55 0.00
CA GLN A 112 -1.14 0.21 -0.79
C GLN A 112 -0.45 -1.04 -0.24
N TYR A 113 -0.71 -2.17 -0.90
CA TYR A 113 -0.04 -3.44 -0.62
C TYR A 113 -0.15 -4.38 -1.81
N PHE A 114 0.64 -5.45 -1.79
CA PHE A 114 0.38 -6.66 -2.55
C PHE A 114 0.53 -7.87 -1.64
N ASP A 115 -0.33 -8.87 -1.78
CA ASP A 115 -0.02 -10.20 -1.29
C ASP A 115 1.15 -10.78 -2.10
N VAL A 116 2.12 -11.38 -1.42
CA VAL A 116 3.30 -11.93 -2.09
C VAL A 116 3.63 -13.30 -1.56
N ASN A 117 4.15 -14.14 -2.45
CA ASN A 117 4.55 -15.50 -2.15
C ASN A 117 5.97 -15.73 -2.66
N LYS A 118 6.67 -16.66 -2.01
CA LYS A 118 8.06 -16.98 -2.34
C LYS A 118 8.10 -17.90 -3.57
N THR A 119 8.92 -17.58 -4.54
CA THR A 119 9.16 -18.41 -5.72
C THR A 119 10.13 -19.54 -5.43
N THR A 120 10.22 -20.53 -6.31
CA THR A 120 11.21 -21.63 -6.24
C THR A 120 12.65 -21.11 -6.31
N THR A 121 12.86 -19.98 -6.98
CA THR A 121 14.14 -19.24 -7.02
C THR A 121 14.42 -18.40 -5.76
N GLY A 122 13.50 -18.38 -4.80
CA GLY A 122 13.64 -17.67 -3.53
C GLY A 122 13.29 -16.19 -3.55
N ARG A 123 12.89 -15.64 -4.72
CA ARG A 123 12.38 -14.28 -4.88
C ARG A 123 10.94 -14.16 -4.39
N TRP A 124 10.42 -12.94 -4.30
CA TRP A 124 9.04 -12.66 -3.90
C TRP A 124 8.25 -12.08 -5.07
N ALA A 125 7.03 -12.58 -5.27
CA ALA A 125 6.16 -12.15 -6.34
C ALA A 125 4.69 -12.18 -5.94
N SER A 126 3.87 -11.38 -6.64
CA SER A 126 2.41 -11.47 -6.58
C SER A 126 1.91 -12.04 -7.90
N CYS A 127 0.97 -12.98 -7.85
CA CYS A 127 0.15 -13.30 -9.01
C CYS A 127 -0.89 -12.21 -9.28
N GLY A 128 -1.47 -12.21 -10.47
CA GLY A 128 -2.50 -11.26 -10.88
C GLY A 128 -1.98 -10.07 -11.67
N ASN A 129 -2.91 -9.31 -12.23
CA ASN A 129 -2.60 -8.07 -12.93
C ASN A 129 -1.85 -7.11 -11.97
N PRO A 130 -0.65 -6.65 -12.33
CA PRO A 130 0.14 -5.76 -11.47
C PRO A 130 -0.52 -4.38 -11.29
N PHE A 131 -1.39 -3.98 -12.23
CA PHE A 131 -2.10 -2.69 -12.23
C PHE A 131 -3.46 -2.73 -11.53
N ARG A 132 -3.83 -3.84 -10.86
CA ARG A 132 -5.18 -4.05 -10.27
C ARG A 132 -5.62 -3.02 -9.23
N PHE A 133 -4.70 -2.18 -8.77
CA PHE A 133 -4.95 -1.12 -7.79
C PHE A 133 -4.59 0.27 -8.33
N GLU A 134 -4.34 0.40 -9.63
CA GLU A 134 -3.97 1.67 -10.27
C GLU A 134 -5.15 2.21 -11.07
N ALA A 135 -5.65 3.39 -10.69
CA ALA A 135 -6.70 4.08 -11.43
C ALA A 135 -6.19 4.60 -12.79
N ASN A 136 -4.92 5.04 -12.83
CA ASN A 136 -4.30 5.65 -14.01
C ASN A 136 -3.09 4.84 -14.50
N LYS A 137 -3.31 3.60 -14.92
CA LYS A 137 -2.24 2.71 -15.39
C LYS A 137 -1.44 3.27 -16.58
N ASP A 138 -2.06 4.10 -17.42
CA ASP A 138 -1.43 4.68 -18.63
C ASP A 138 -0.37 5.75 -18.31
N SER A 139 -0.37 6.24 -17.07
CA SER A 139 0.69 7.13 -16.55
C SER A 139 2.01 6.40 -16.34
N ILE A 140 1.99 5.09 -16.13
CA ILE A 140 3.17 4.26 -15.87
C ILE A 140 3.90 4.06 -17.20
N LYS A 141 5.15 4.52 -17.27
CA LYS A 141 5.96 4.50 -18.50
C LYS A 141 6.95 3.36 -18.52
N THR A 142 7.36 2.88 -17.35
CA THR A 142 8.24 1.73 -17.27
C THR A 142 7.50 0.46 -17.70
N SER A 143 8.12 -0.28 -18.61
CA SER A 143 7.63 -1.59 -19.02
C SER A 143 7.65 -2.56 -17.84
N ILE A 144 6.51 -3.16 -17.53
CA ILE A 144 6.34 -4.08 -16.41
C ILE A 144 6.39 -5.52 -16.92
N ASN A 145 7.35 -6.29 -16.40
CA ASN A 145 7.57 -7.67 -16.81
C ASN A 145 6.58 -8.62 -16.12
N VAL A 146 5.47 -8.90 -16.79
CA VAL A 146 4.55 -9.97 -16.40
C VAL A 146 5.11 -11.31 -16.89
N VAL A 147 5.39 -12.22 -15.95
CA VAL A 147 6.02 -13.51 -16.24
C VAL A 147 5.24 -14.66 -15.65
N LYS A 148 5.51 -15.87 -16.14
CA LYS A 148 5.08 -17.10 -15.48
C LYS A 148 5.82 -17.23 -14.15
N LEU A 149 5.07 -17.43 -13.08
CA LEU A 149 5.58 -17.54 -11.73
C LEU A 149 5.58 -19.00 -11.30
N ASP A 150 6.73 -19.46 -10.82
CA ASP A 150 6.89 -20.76 -10.21
C ASP A 150 7.03 -20.58 -8.69
N PHE A 151 5.96 -20.85 -7.96
CA PHE A 151 5.89 -20.63 -6.52
C PHE A 151 6.38 -21.85 -5.73
N ALA A 152 7.13 -21.62 -4.66
CA ALA A 152 7.61 -22.70 -3.79
C ALA A 152 6.46 -23.48 -3.13
N GLN A 153 5.28 -22.87 -3.03
CA GLN A 153 4.02 -23.50 -2.64
C GLN A 153 2.92 -22.98 -3.58
N PRO A 154 1.94 -23.81 -3.97
CA PRO A 154 0.83 -23.36 -4.82
C PRO A 154 0.11 -22.15 -4.21
N VAL A 155 -0.11 -21.12 -5.02
CA VAL A 155 -0.86 -19.92 -4.62
C VAL A 155 -2.30 -20.09 -5.09
N THR A 156 -3.18 -20.46 -4.16
CA THR A 156 -4.58 -20.79 -4.44
C THR A 156 -5.55 -19.93 -3.66
N TYR A 157 -6.64 -19.54 -4.30
CA TYR A 157 -7.74 -18.78 -3.70
C TYR A 157 -9.03 -19.61 -3.81
N LYS A 158 -9.73 -19.76 -2.68
CA LYS A 158 -11.06 -20.37 -2.68
C LYS A 158 -12.06 -19.39 -3.28
N ILE A 159 -12.85 -19.87 -4.22
CA ILE A 159 -13.93 -19.12 -4.85
C ILE A 159 -15.22 -19.49 -4.11
N ASP A 160 -15.99 -18.48 -3.73
CA ASP A 160 -17.32 -18.67 -3.18
C ASP A 160 -18.24 -19.27 -4.26
N PRO A 161 -18.84 -20.46 -4.03
CA PRO A 161 -19.69 -21.14 -5.02
C PRO A 161 -20.89 -20.33 -5.50
N SER A 162 -21.30 -19.29 -4.77
CA SER A 162 -22.42 -18.41 -5.15
C SER A 162 -22.04 -17.33 -6.18
N LYS A 163 -20.75 -17.17 -6.49
CA LYS A 163 -20.26 -16.13 -7.41
C LYS A 163 -20.53 -16.51 -8.86
N ASP A 164 -21.04 -15.54 -9.62
CA ASP A 164 -21.22 -15.67 -11.06
C ASP A 164 -19.87 -15.62 -11.81
N ILE A 165 -19.87 -16.11 -13.05
CA ILE A 165 -18.68 -16.20 -13.89
C ILE A 165 -18.05 -14.83 -14.19
N THR A 166 -18.85 -13.76 -14.30
CA THR A 166 -18.34 -12.40 -14.56
C THR A 166 -17.54 -11.90 -13.37
N THR A 167 -18.07 -12.10 -12.16
CA THR A 167 -17.38 -11.77 -10.90
C THR A 167 -16.11 -12.59 -10.74
N ILE A 168 -16.15 -13.89 -11.07
CA ILE A 168 -14.96 -14.76 -11.03
C ILE A 168 -13.89 -14.26 -12.00
N ASN A 169 -14.25 -13.96 -13.25
CA ASN A 169 -13.32 -13.50 -14.28
C ASN A 169 -12.75 -12.10 -13.96
N TYR A 170 -13.52 -11.25 -13.27
CA TYR A 170 -13.04 -9.95 -12.82
C TYR A 170 -11.95 -10.09 -11.76
N HIS A 171 -12.12 -10.99 -10.79
CA HIS A 171 -11.15 -11.18 -9.69
C HIS A 171 -9.99 -12.10 -10.05
N PHE A 172 -10.22 -13.09 -10.93
CA PHE A 172 -9.25 -14.10 -11.33
C PHE A 172 -9.11 -14.17 -12.87
N PRO A 173 -8.74 -13.07 -13.52
CA PRO A 173 -8.66 -13.02 -14.98
C PRO A 173 -7.53 -13.88 -15.54
N GLU A 174 -7.77 -14.49 -16.69
CA GLU A 174 -6.70 -14.99 -17.55
C GLU A 174 -5.82 -13.82 -18.06
N PRO A 175 -4.52 -14.07 -18.36
CA PRO A 175 -3.77 -15.31 -18.17
C PRO A 175 -3.19 -15.47 -16.75
N TYR A 176 -3.57 -14.60 -15.81
CA TYR A 176 -2.95 -14.55 -14.49
C TYR A 176 -3.35 -15.71 -13.58
N PHE A 177 -4.57 -16.19 -13.75
CA PHE A 177 -5.13 -17.28 -12.97
C PHE A 177 -5.65 -18.39 -13.87
N LYS A 178 -5.56 -19.62 -13.35
CA LYS A 178 -6.32 -20.76 -13.85
C LYS A 178 -7.42 -21.08 -12.84
N VAL A 179 -8.66 -21.11 -13.30
CA VAL A 179 -9.82 -21.43 -12.47
C VAL A 179 -10.28 -22.85 -12.77
N GLU A 180 -10.33 -23.69 -11.73
CA GLU A 180 -10.82 -25.07 -11.80
C GLU A 180 -11.82 -25.29 -10.67
N GLY A 181 -13.11 -25.41 -11.02
CA GLY A 181 -14.20 -25.48 -10.06
C GLY A 181 -14.23 -24.24 -9.15
N HIS A 182 -14.09 -24.45 -7.84
CA HIS A 182 -14.12 -23.38 -6.83
C HIS A 182 -12.73 -22.95 -6.35
N VAL A 183 -11.70 -23.13 -7.18
CA VAL A 183 -10.32 -22.76 -6.86
C VAL A 183 -9.70 -21.99 -8.02
N ALA A 184 -9.13 -20.82 -7.71
CA ALA A 184 -8.26 -20.08 -8.62
C ALA A 184 -6.80 -20.30 -8.22
N THR A 185 -5.96 -20.68 -9.18
CA THR A 185 -4.51 -20.86 -8.99
C THR A 185 -3.76 -19.76 -9.71
N GLY A 186 -2.88 -19.05 -9.01
CA GLY A 186 -2.05 -18.00 -9.59
C GLY A 186 -0.93 -18.56 -10.48
N LEU A 187 -0.85 -18.13 -11.73
CA LEU A 187 0.11 -18.60 -12.74
C LEU A 187 1.06 -17.51 -13.23
N MET A 188 0.56 -16.29 -13.41
CA MET A 188 1.34 -15.16 -13.94
C MET A 188 1.26 -13.97 -12.99
N GLY A 189 2.29 -13.13 -13.04
CA GLY A 189 2.32 -11.87 -12.30
C GLY A 189 3.71 -11.26 -12.34
N CYS A 190 4.06 -10.52 -11.29
CA CYS A 190 5.29 -9.74 -11.24
C CYS A 190 6.05 -9.92 -9.93
N TYR A 191 7.36 -9.77 -10.00
CA TYR A 191 8.21 -9.70 -8.82
C TYR A 191 8.04 -8.37 -8.09
N VAL A 192 8.39 -8.34 -6.80
CA VAL A 192 8.18 -7.16 -5.93
C VAL A 192 8.88 -5.89 -6.40
N GLU A 193 9.98 -6.02 -7.15
CA GLU A 193 10.68 -4.88 -7.74
C GLU A 193 9.81 -4.17 -8.78
N ASP A 194 9.18 -4.92 -9.68
CA ASP A 194 8.27 -4.39 -10.70
C ASP A 194 6.97 -3.86 -10.09
N LEU A 195 6.43 -4.55 -9.07
CA LEU A 195 5.24 -4.07 -8.33
C LEU A 195 5.51 -2.74 -7.62
N PHE A 196 6.74 -2.53 -7.13
CA PHE A 196 7.15 -1.24 -6.58
C PHE A 196 7.18 -0.16 -7.66
N ILE A 197 7.70 -0.44 -8.85
CA ILE A 197 7.72 0.51 -9.97
C ILE A 197 6.29 0.94 -10.34
N VAL A 198 5.35 -0.01 -10.42
CA VAL A 198 3.93 0.29 -10.67
C VAL A 198 3.39 1.31 -9.69
N LYS A 199 3.63 1.09 -8.40
CA LYS A 199 3.17 2.01 -7.35
C LYS A 199 3.91 3.34 -7.38
N LYS A 200 5.22 3.31 -7.63
CA LYS A 200 6.09 4.48 -7.66
C LYS A 200 5.69 5.46 -8.77
N GLU A 201 5.39 4.96 -9.96
CA GLU A 201 4.99 5.78 -11.11
C GLU A 201 3.50 6.10 -11.14
N GLY A 202 2.66 5.25 -10.54
CA GLY A 202 1.23 5.47 -10.38
C GLY A 202 0.90 6.20 -9.08
N ILE A 203 0.07 5.56 -8.25
CA ILE A 203 -0.54 6.19 -7.07
C ILE A 203 0.43 6.87 -6.08
N LEU A 204 1.68 6.39 -5.92
CA LEU A 204 2.62 7.05 -4.99
C LEU A 204 3.11 8.40 -5.53
N LYS A 205 3.17 8.57 -6.85
CA LYS A 205 3.43 9.87 -7.47
C LYS A 205 2.26 10.83 -7.23
N GLU A 206 1.03 10.35 -7.42
CA GLU A 206 -0.19 11.13 -7.15
C GLU A 206 -0.30 11.55 -5.67
N LEU A 207 0.14 10.69 -4.75
CA LEU A 207 0.20 10.97 -3.32
C LEU A 207 1.41 11.85 -2.91
N GLY A 208 2.25 12.27 -3.86
CA GLY A 208 3.36 13.20 -3.62
C GLY A 208 4.63 12.57 -3.04
N TYR A 209 4.75 11.24 -3.00
CA TYR A 209 5.98 10.56 -2.57
C TYR A 209 7.10 10.62 -3.61
N PHE A 210 6.76 10.84 -4.89
CA PHE A 210 7.69 10.93 -6.01
C PHE A 210 7.29 12.08 -6.94
N ARG A 211 8.26 12.66 -7.65
CA ARG A 211 8.07 13.73 -8.65
C ARG A 211 8.36 13.20 -10.05
#